data_AF-A0A8R1I4U1-F1
#
_entry.id   AF-A0A8R1I4U1-F1
#
_cell.length_a   1.000
_cell.length_b   1.000
_cell.length_c   1.000
_cell.angle_alpha   90.00
_cell.angle_beta   90.00
_cell.angle_gamma   90.00
#
_symmetry.space_group_name_H-M   'P 1'
#
loop_
_entity.id
_entity.type
_entity.pdbx_description
1 polymer ?
#
loop_
_entity_poly.entity_id
_entity_poly.type
_entity_poly.pdbx_seq_one_letter_code
_entity_poly.pdbx_strand_id
1 'polypeptide(L)'
;MNAAVSGFLRYIVGALVAVLDHFGGEHVRRKRMHFITVSFIMCCMFGIFYIYFYDLVIEYNSWIRALTLLAFGTTGCLFLQLLLITAEMFPTGIRNIASAHINVCGRLGNVFGPMVFSYKFGFAGSGYLILAVICLLDVVIFHIFIPETKNQPLPQEMPGKKRKNQNREQQKELMTIPEEP
;
A
#
# COMPACT_ATOMS: atom_id res chain seq x y z
N MET A 1 15.83 -19.63 14.47
CA MET A 1 16.39 -18.71 13.46
C MET A 1 16.34 -17.32 14.06
N ASN A 2 17.50 -16.69 14.29
CA ASN A 2 17.59 -15.47 15.10
C ASN A 2 16.83 -14.32 14.43
N ALA A 3 15.96 -13.63 15.18
CA ALA A 3 15.18 -12.49 14.69
C ALA A 3 16.06 -11.37 14.08
N ALA A 4 17.33 -11.28 14.49
CA ALA A 4 18.31 -10.40 13.89
C ALA A 4 18.62 -10.74 12.42
N VAL A 5 18.68 -12.04 12.07
CA VAL A 5 18.97 -12.50 10.70
C VAL A 5 17.79 -12.21 9.78
N SER A 6 16.55 -12.42 10.24
CA SER A 6 15.37 -12.07 9.46
C SER A 6 15.20 -10.56 9.30
N GLY A 7 15.55 -9.76 10.32
CA GLY A 7 15.59 -8.30 10.23
C GLY A 7 16.61 -7.78 9.21
N PHE A 8 17.85 -8.29 9.27
CA PHE A 8 18.92 -7.91 8.35
C PHE A 8 18.60 -8.28 6.89
N LEU A 9 18.06 -9.48 6.66
CA LEU A 9 17.68 -9.91 5.31
C LEU A 9 16.59 -9.01 4.71
N ARG A 10 15.63 -8.56 5.53
CA ARG A 10 14.59 -7.60 5.09
C ARG A 10 15.19 -6.26 4.69
N TYR A 11 16.17 -5.77 5.45
CA TYR A 11 16.86 -4.52 5.11
C TYR A 11 17.60 -4.64 3.77
N ILE A 12 18.29 -5.75 3.53
CA ILE A 12 18.99 -6.00 2.24
C ILE A 12 18.00 -6.08 1.08
N VAL A 13 16.93 -6.86 1.22
CA VAL A 13 15.92 -7.01 0.16
C VAL A 13 15.22 -5.68 -0.12
N GLY A 14 14.88 -4.94 0.94
CA GLY A 14 14.28 -3.62 0.80
C GLY A 14 15.23 -2.60 0.17
N ALA A 15 16.52 -2.64 0.52
CA ALA A 15 17.55 -1.81 -0.09
C ALA A 15 17.76 -2.17 -1.57
N LEU A 16 17.78 -3.45 -1.94
CA LEU A 16 17.89 -3.89 -3.34
C LEU A 16 16.70 -3.42 -4.16
N VAL A 17 15.48 -3.58 -3.64
CA VAL A 17 14.27 -3.09 -4.30
C VAL A 17 14.30 -1.57 -4.43
N ALA A 18 14.71 -0.84 -3.38
CA ALA A 18 14.84 0.61 -3.42
C ALA A 18 15.94 1.08 -4.40
N VAL A 19 17.04 0.33 -4.53
CA VAL A 19 18.09 0.61 -5.50
C VAL A 19 17.59 0.36 -6.92
N LEU A 20 16.86 -0.73 -7.17
CA LEU A 20 16.23 -0.98 -8.48
C LEU A 20 15.21 0.11 -8.83
N ASP A 21 14.48 0.59 -7.84
CA ASP A 21 13.52 1.68 -7.96
C ASP A 21 14.20 3.03 -8.22
N HIS A 22 15.34 3.29 -7.58
CA HIS A 22 16.16 4.48 -7.78
C HIS A 22 16.85 4.52 -9.15
N PHE A 23 17.42 3.39 -9.60
CA PHE A 23 18.03 3.26 -10.93
C PHE A 23 16.98 3.31 -12.07
N GLY A 24 15.70 3.11 -11.77
CA GLY A 24 14.60 3.26 -12.72
C GLY A 24 14.39 4.68 -13.26
N GLY A 25 14.99 5.70 -12.63
CA GLY A 25 15.06 7.08 -13.14
C GLY A 25 13.73 7.86 -13.13
N GLU A 26 13.80 9.15 -13.51
CA GLU A 26 12.72 10.17 -13.55
C GLU A 26 11.48 9.81 -14.41
N HIS A 27 11.48 8.63 -15.03
CA HIS A 27 10.39 8.13 -15.87
C HIS A 27 9.44 7.15 -15.14
N VAL A 28 9.74 6.76 -13.89
CA VAL A 28 8.87 5.86 -13.11
C VAL A 28 7.76 6.66 -12.41
N ARG A 29 6.62 6.82 -13.09
CA ARG A 29 5.37 7.29 -12.47
C ARG A 29 5.04 6.38 -11.28
N ARG A 30 4.60 6.93 -10.14
CA ARG A 30 4.35 6.17 -8.88
C ARG A 30 3.40 4.98 -9.01
N LYS A 31 2.49 5.02 -10.00
CA LYS A 31 1.63 3.90 -10.39
C LYS A 31 2.43 2.68 -10.90
N ARG A 32 3.53 2.90 -11.60
CA ARG A 32 4.43 1.86 -12.10
C ARG A 32 5.25 1.23 -10.98
N MET A 33 5.66 1.99 -9.95
CA MET A 33 6.37 1.44 -8.78
C MET A 33 5.50 0.44 -8.00
N HIS A 34 4.24 0.80 -7.70
CA HIS A 34 3.29 -0.12 -7.05
C HIS A 34 3.03 -1.35 -7.91
N PHE A 35 2.87 -1.17 -9.22
CA PHE A 35 2.67 -2.29 -10.14
C PHE A 35 3.86 -3.26 -10.16
N ILE A 36 5.10 -2.74 -10.24
CA ILE A 36 6.32 -3.55 -10.27
C ILE A 36 6.51 -4.33 -8.97
N THR A 37 6.36 -3.67 -7.82
CA THR A 37 6.54 -4.28 -6.50
C THR A 37 5.50 -5.37 -6.22
N VAL A 38 4.22 -5.13 -6.51
CA VAL A 38 3.18 -6.15 -6.34
C VAL A 38 3.35 -7.29 -7.35
N SER A 39 3.76 -7.00 -8.59
CA SER A 39 4.06 -8.05 -9.58
C SER A 39 5.22 -8.95 -9.13
N PHE A 40 6.24 -8.41 -8.48
CA PHE A 40 7.33 -9.20 -7.91
C PHE A 40 6.82 -10.13 -6.80
N ILE A 41 6.00 -9.62 -5.88
CA ILE A 41 5.38 -10.42 -4.81
C ILE A 41 4.50 -11.53 -5.41
N MET A 42 3.72 -11.20 -6.43
CA MET A 42 2.90 -12.15 -7.19
C MET A 42 3.71 -13.30 -7.76
N CYS A 43 4.82 -13.00 -8.44
CA CYS A 43 5.72 -14.02 -8.99
C CYS A 43 6.29 -14.93 -7.89
N CYS A 44 6.69 -14.38 -6.75
CA CYS A 44 7.17 -15.18 -5.62
C CYS A 44 6.08 -16.12 -5.07
N MET A 45 4.85 -15.62 -4.89
CA MET A 45 3.74 -16.43 -4.37
C MET A 45 3.32 -17.52 -5.35
N PHE A 46 3.28 -17.21 -6.65
CA PHE A 46 2.97 -18.19 -7.70
C PHE A 46 4.05 -19.26 -7.81
N GLY A 47 5.33 -18.88 -7.70
CA GLY A 47 6.45 -19.84 -7.67
C GLY A 47 6.36 -20.81 -6.48
N ILE A 48 5.99 -20.31 -5.29
CA ILE A 48 5.76 -21.18 -4.12
C ILE A 48 4.57 -22.10 -4.37
N PHE A 49 3.46 -21.58 -4.89
CA PHE A 49 2.29 -22.40 -5.24
C PHE A 49 2.65 -23.55 -6.20
N TYR A 50 3.46 -23.27 -7.23
CA TYR A 50 3.93 -24.28 -8.18
C TYR A 50 4.74 -25.39 -7.49
N ILE A 51 5.67 -25.04 -6.59
CA ILE A 51 6.45 -26.02 -5.83
C ILE A 51 5.55 -26.92 -4.97
N TYR A 52 4.51 -26.36 -4.35
CA TYR A 52 3.53 -27.14 -3.58
C TYR A 52 2.64 -28.02 -4.46
N PHE A 53 2.31 -27.57 -5.68
CA PHE A 53 1.45 -28.33 -6.60
C PHE A 53 2.15 -29.59 -7.14
N TYR A 54 3.46 -29.54 -7.36
CA TYR A 54 4.27 -30.69 -7.81
C TYR A 54 4.82 -31.56 -6.68
N ASP A 55 4.43 -31.29 -5.43
CA ASP A 55 4.87 -32.01 -4.22
C ASP A 55 6.40 -32.05 -4.02
N LEU A 56 7.11 -31.05 -4.55
CA LEU A 56 8.57 -30.90 -4.46
C LEU A 56 9.00 -30.17 -3.16
N VAL A 57 8.14 -30.18 -2.14
CA VAL A 57 8.28 -29.36 -0.92
C VAL A 57 9.49 -29.77 -0.08
N ILE A 58 9.84 -31.06 -0.09
CA ILE A 58 10.94 -31.61 0.72
C ILE A 58 12.29 -31.20 0.14
N GLU A 59 12.46 -31.32 -1.18
CA GLU A 59 13.71 -31.00 -1.87
C GLU A 59 13.96 -29.47 -1.94
N TYR A 60 12.90 -28.69 -2.16
CA TYR A 60 12.99 -27.23 -2.33
C TYR A 60 12.65 -26.42 -1.08
N ASN A 61 12.72 -27.02 0.12
CA ASN A 61 12.33 -26.34 1.35
C ASN A 61 13.11 -25.04 1.61
N SER A 62 14.41 -25.03 1.32
CA SER A 62 15.27 -23.85 1.43
C SER A 62 14.85 -22.74 0.47
N TRP A 63 14.45 -23.09 -0.75
CA TRP A 63 13.96 -22.16 -1.76
C TRP A 63 12.62 -21.53 -1.36
N ILE A 64 11.68 -22.32 -0.83
CA ILE A 64 10.40 -21.81 -0.33
C ILE A 64 10.62 -20.77 0.78
N ARG A 65 11.55 -21.05 1.71
CA ARG A 65 11.89 -20.11 2.79
C ARG A 65 12.51 -18.83 2.23
N ALA A 66 13.44 -18.93 1.29
CA ALA A 66 14.06 -17.79 0.65
C ALA A 66 12.99 -16.92 -0.06
N LEU A 67 12.15 -17.52 -0.90
CA LEU A 67 11.06 -16.82 -1.61
C LEU A 67 10.06 -16.16 -0.65
N THR A 68 9.70 -16.84 0.45
CA THR A 68 8.80 -16.28 1.47
C THR A 68 9.43 -15.08 2.18
N LEU A 69 10.73 -15.15 2.49
CA LEU A 69 11.46 -14.03 3.09
C LEU A 69 11.61 -12.84 2.14
N LEU A 70 11.84 -13.10 0.84
CA LEU A 70 11.85 -12.07 -0.20
C LEU A 70 10.49 -11.37 -0.30
N ALA A 71 9.40 -12.14 -0.38
CA ALA A 71 8.05 -11.60 -0.42
C ALA A 71 7.71 -10.80 0.85
N PHE A 72 8.12 -11.26 2.02
CA PHE A 72 7.92 -10.56 3.28
C PHE A 72 8.73 -9.26 3.41
N GLY A 73 9.94 -9.21 2.85
CA GLY A 73 10.75 -8.00 2.77
C GLY A 73 10.11 -6.96 1.84
N THR A 74 9.74 -7.39 0.63
CA THR A 74 9.12 -6.52 -0.38
C THR A 74 7.74 -6.00 0.03
N THR A 75 6.94 -6.80 0.75
CA THR A 75 5.67 -6.34 1.34
C THR A 75 5.86 -5.18 2.33
N GLY A 76 6.97 -5.16 3.08
CA GLY A 76 7.31 -4.03 3.95
C GLY A 76 7.57 -2.73 3.16
N CYS A 77 8.26 -2.85 2.03
CA CYS A 77 8.48 -1.72 1.11
C CYS A 77 7.16 -1.22 0.51
N LEU A 78 6.26 -2.13 0.14
CA LEU A 78 4.92 -1.79 -0.38
C LEU A 78 4.13 -0.94 0.62
N PHE A 79 4.19 -1.28 1.91
CA PHE A 79 3.52 -0.51 2.96
C PHE A 79 4.08 0.91 3.10
N LEU A 80 5.41 1.07 3.03
CA LEU A 80 6.05 2.39 3.03
C LEU A 80 5.63 3.21 1.79
N GLN A 81 5.57 2.57 0.63
CA GLN A 81 5.12 3.22 -0.61
C GLN A 81 3.68 3.72 -0.50
N LEU A 82 2.78 2.94 0.13
CA LEU A 82 1.39 3.35 0.34
C LEU A 82 1.28 4.58 1.27
N LEU A 83 2.08 4.64 2.33
CA LEU A 83 2.17 5.81 3.21
C LEU A 83 2.71 7.04 2.47
N LEU A 84 3.71 6.85 1.62
CA LEU A 84 4.32 7.90 0.81
C LEU A 84 3.32 8.47 -0.22
N ILE A 85 2.59 7.62 -0.93
CA ILE A 85 1.55 8.04 -1.89
C ILE A 85 0.44 8.80 -1.15
N THR A 86 0.01 8.32 0.00
CA THR A 86 -0.99 8.99 0.83
C THR A 86 -0.53 10.37 1.29
N ALA A 87 0.77 10.51 1.61
CA ALA A 87 1.33 11.79 2.00
C ALA A 87 1.37 12.83 0.87
N GLU A 88 1.33 12.40 -0.39
CA GLU A 88 1.25 13.30 -1.55
C GLU A 88 -0.17 13.61 -2.00
N MET A 89 -1.06 12.62 -1.89
CA MET A 89 -2.46 12.75 -2.32
C MET A 89 -3.28 13.63 -1.37
N PHE A 90 -2.91 13.69 -0.09
CA PHE A 90 -3.68 14.34 0.94
C PHE A 90 -2.90 15.48 1.62
N PRO A 91 -3.49 16.68 1.77
CA PRO A 91 -2.87 17.78 2.51
C PRO A 91 -2.68 17.44 3.99
N THR A 92 -1.72 18.13 4.63
CA THR A 92 -1.23 17.83 5.99
C THR A 92 -2.32 17.72 7.07
N GLY A 93 -3.44 18.43 6.94
CA GLY A 93 -4.55 18.38 7.91
C GLY A 93 -5.32 17.06 7.97
N ILE A 94 -5.37 16.30 6.87
CA ILE A 94 -6.08 15.00 6.82
C ILE A 94 -5.12 13.81 6.66
N ARG A 95 -3.84 14.09 6.36
CA ARG A 95 -2.79 13.06 6.21
C ARG A 95 -2.66 12.16 7.44
N ASN A 96 -2.76 12.70 8.66
CA ASN A 96 -2.64 11.89 9.88
C ASN A 96 -3.77 10.86 10.01
N ILE A 97 -5.00 11.24 9.64
CA ILE A 97 -6.16 10.36 9.64
C ILE A 97 -6.01 9.28 8.56
N ALA A 98 -5.56 9.66 7.36
CA ALA A 98 -5.34 8.72 6.26
C ALA A 98 -4.25 7.68 6.60
N SER A 99 -3.12 8.10 7.17
CA SER A 99 -2.07 7.18 7.63
C SER A 99 -2.56 6.25 8.76
N ALA A 100 -3.43 6.73 9.65
CA ALA A 100 -4.04 5.87 10.67
C ALA A 100 -4.93 4.79 10.05
N HIS A 101 -5.74 5.13 9.05
CA HIS A 101 -6.57 4.14 8.32
C HIS A 101 -5.72 3.06 7.66
N ILE A 102 -4.62 3.45 7.00
CA ILE A 102 -3.68 2.49 6.37
C ILE A 102 -3.11 1.51 7.39
N ASN A 103 -2.73 2.00 8.58
CA ASN A 103 -2.24 1.15 9.65
C ASN A 103 -3.32 0.18 10.18
N VAL A 104 -4.56 0.63 10.31
CA VAL A 104 -5.68 -0.24 10.72
C VAL A 104 -5.90 -1.33 9.67
N CYS A 105 -5.95 -0.98 8.39
CA CYS A 105 -6.08 -1.96 7.30
C CYS A 105 -4.91 -2.95 7.28
N GLY A 106 -3.67 -2.48 7.47
CA GLY A 106 -2.50 -3.36 7.57
C GLY A 106 -2.58 -4.35 8.74
N ARG A 107 -3.11 -3.91 9.89
CA ARG A 107 -3.34 -4.79 11.04
C ARG A 107 -4.43 -5.82 10.77
N LEU A 108 -5.50 -5.45 10.08
CA LEU A 108 -6.53 -6.40 9.64
C LEU A 108 -5.91 -7.45 8.72
N GLY A 109 -5.05 -7.05 7.78
CA GLY A 109 -4.30 -7.97 6.92
C GLY A 109 -3.48 -9.01 7.71
N ASN A 110 -2.83 -8.59 8.80
CA ASN A 110 -2.09 -9.51 9.66
C ASN A 110 -2.99 -10.50 10.43
N VAL A 111 -4.22 -10.10 10.77
CA VAL A 111 -5.20 -10.99 11.41
C VAL A 111 -5.73 -12.01 10.41
N PHE A 112 -6.07 -11.57 9.19
CA PHE A 112 -6.55 -12.45 8.13
C PHE A 112 -5.46 -13.35 7.54
N GLY A 113 -4.20 -12.94 7.60
CA GLY A 113 -3.05 -13.70 7.08
C GLY A 113 -3.04 -15.19 7.46
N PRO A 114 -2.94 -15.55 8.75
CA PRO A 114 -2.96 -16.96 9.17
C PRO A 114 -4.31 -17.65 8.92
N MET A 115 -5.41 -16.89 8.89
CA MET A 115 -6.75 -17.43 8.63
C MET A 115 -6.85 -18.01 7.21
N VAL A 116 -6.25 -17.33 6.23
CA VAL A 116 -6.19 -17.80 4.83
C VAL A 116 -5.43 -19.14 4.72
N PHE A 117 -4.33 -19.31 5.45
CA PHE A 117 -3.58 -20.58 5.45
C PHE A 117 -4.28 -21.70 6.20
N SER A 118 -5.19 -21.37 7.12
CA SER A 118 -5.98 -22.35 7.86
C SER A 118 -7.08 -22.98 6.99
N TYR A 119 -7.48 -22.32 5.90
CA TYR A 119 -8.50 -22.80 4.98
C TYR A 119 -7.90 -23.74 3.92
N LYS A 120 -8.31 -25.01 3.92
CA LYS A 120 -7.83 -26.04 2.98
C LYS A 120 -8.87 -26.27 1.89
N PHE A 121 -8.61 -25.80 0.67
CA PHE A 121 -9.50 -25.98 -0.50
C PHE A 121 -9.37 -27.35 -1.18
N GLY A 122 -8.58 -28.28 -0.64
CA GLY A 122 -8.47 -29.66 -1.13
C GLY A 122 -7.18 -29.99 -1.91
N PHE A 123 -6.34 -29.00 -2.23
CA PHE A 123 -5.03 -29.19 -2.86
C PHE A 123 -3.90 -28.54 -2.03
N ALA A 124 -2.68 -29.09 -2.15
CA ALA A 124 -1.50 -28.56 -1.49
C ALA A 124 -1.18 -27.16 -2.01
N GLY A 125 -0.92 -26.21 -1.10
CA GLY A 125 -0.57 -24.83 -1.46
C GLY A 125 -1.75 -23.88 -1.68
N SER A 126 -2.99 -24.25 -1.34
CA SER A 126 -4.18 -23.41 -1.54
C SER A 126 -4.06 -21.99 -0.97
N GLY A 127 -3.42 -21.83 0.19
CA GLY A 127 -3.22 -20.51 0.80
C GLY A 127 -2.39 -19.56 -0.08
N TYR A 128 -1.33 -20.07 -0.74
CA TYR A 128 -0.49 -19.26 -1.62
C TYR A 128 -1.22 -18.81 -2.88
N LEU A 129 -2.11 -19.66 -3.41
CA LEU A 129 -2.97 -19.29 -4.54
C LEU A 129 -3.94 -18.18 -4.15
N ILE A 130 -4.59 -18.27 -2.98
CA ILE A 130 -5.50 -17.23 -2.50
C ILE A 130 -4.75 -15.90 -2.35
N LEU A 131 -3.54 -15.91 -1.77
CA LEU A 131 -2.71 -14.71 -1.66
C LEU A 131 -2.35 -14.12 -3.02
N ALA A 132 -2.02 -14.96 -4.01
CA ALA A 132 -1.78 -14.49 -5.37
C ALA A 132 -3.04 -13.86 -5.99
N VAL A 133 -4.22 -14.45 -5.79
CA VAL A 133 -5.48 -13.84 -6.26
C VAL A 133 -5.74 -12.49 -5.58
N ILE A 134 -5.51 -12.39 -4.26
CA ILE A 134 -5.67 -11.13 -3.52
C ILE A 134 -4.71 -10.06 -4.07
N CYS A 135 -3.44 -10.40 -4.30
CA CYS A 135 -2.47 -9.47 -4.87
C CYS A 135 -2.82 -9.06 -6.32
N LEU A 136 -3.40 -9.97 -7.12
CA LEU A 136 -3.92 -9.61 -8.45
C LEU A 136 -5.08 -8.61 -8.34
N LEU A 137 -6.02 -8.86 -7.43
CA LEU A 137 -7.12 -7.93 -7.16
C LEU A 137 -6.61 -6.57 -6.68
N ASP A 138 -5.60 -6.52 -5.81
CA ASP A 138 -4.96 -5.27 -5.38
C ASP A 138 -4.45 -4.48 -6.58
N VAL A 139 -3.69 -5.11 -7.49
CA VAL A 139 -3.17 -4.46 -8.69
C VAL A 139 -4.29 -3.93 -9.59
N VAL A 140 -5.34 -4.73 -9.80
CA VAL A 140 -6.48 -4.34 -10.66
C VAL A 140 -7.24 -3.18 -10.05
N ILE A 141 -7.57 -3.26 -8.76
CA ILE A 141 -8.28 -2.20 -8.03
C ILE A 141 -7.43 -0.93 -8.03
N PHE A 142 -6.14 -1.03 -7.70
CA PHE A 142 -5.22 0.11 -7.71
C PHE A 142 -5.10 0.73 -9.10
N HIS A 143 -5.11 -0.09 -10.15
CA HIS A 143 -5.03 0.40 -11.52
C HIS A 143 -6.30 1.15 -11.97
N ILE A 144 -7.48 0.68 -11.55
CA ILE A 144 -8.78 1.28 -11.91
C ILE A 144 -9.08 2.51 -11.05
N PHE A 145 -8.92 2.40 -9.73
CA PHE A 145 -9.31 3.44 -8.77
C PHE A 145 -8.31 4.58 -8.66
N ILE A 146 -7.03 4.36 -8.98
CA ILE A 146 -6.04 5.43 -9.01
C ILE A 146 -5.85 5.91 -10.46
N PRO A 147 -6.61 6.96 -10.87
CA PRO A 147 -6.25 7.72 -12.06
C PRO A 147 -4.86 8.32 -11.82
N GLU A 148 -4.03 8.25 -12.84
CA GLU A 148 -2.70 8.82 -12.85
C GLU A 148 -2.74 10.31 -12.45
N THR A 149 -2.21 10.65 -11.27
CA THR A 149 -2.19 12.01 -10.70
C THR A 149 -1.18 12.95 -11.38
N LYS A 150 -0.96 12.80 -12.68
CA LYS A 150 -0.05 13.68 -13.44
C LYS A 150 -0.83 14.84 -14.07
N ASN A 151 -0.50 16.06 -13.63
CA ASN A 151 -0.93 17.39 -14.09
C ASN A 151 -2.01 18.15 -13.29
N GLN A 152 -2.25 17.84 -12.02
CA GLN A 152 -2.96 18.79 -11.16
C GLN A 152 -2.01 19.30 -10.07
N PRO A 153 -1.72 20.61 -10.01
CA PRO A 153 -0.98 21.17 -8.88
C PRO A 153 -1.77 20.84 -7.61
N LEU A 154 -1.07 20.35 -6.58
CA LEU A 154 -1.68 20.11 -5.26
C LEU A 154 -2.46 21.38 -4.88
N PRO A 155 -3.79 21.30 -4.67
CA PRO A 155 -4.51 22.40 -4.05
C PRO A 155 -3.92 22.58 -2.66
N GLN A 156 -3.02 23.54 -2.51
CA GLN A 156 -2.37 23.93 -1.24
C GLN A 156 -3.41 24.43 -0.21
N GLU A 157 -4.63 24.70 -0.67
CA GLU A 157 -5.73 25.22 0.11
C GLU A 157 -6.65 24.06 0.52
N MET A 158 -6.70 23.72 1.81
CA MET A 158 -7.95 23.19 2.38
C MET A 158 -9.05 24.19 2.03
N PRO A 159 -10.24 23.80 1.53
CA PRO A 159 -11.32 24.74 1.27
C PRO A 159 -11.60 25.50 2.56
N GLY A 160 -11.15 26.75 2.56
CA GLY A 160 -11.03 27.54 3.75
C GLY A 160 -12.41 27.73 4.35
N LYS A 161 -12.44 27.63 5.68
CA LYS A 161 -13.43 28.17 6.61
C LYS A 161 -13.74 29.68 6.38
N LYS A 162 -13.29 30.31 5.29
CA LYS A 162 -13.58 31.68 4.89
C LYS A 162 -15.07 31.91 4.58
N ARG A 163 -15.81 30.90 4.09
CA ARG A 163 -17.26 31.03 3.86
C ARG A 163 -18.07 31.22 5.15
N LYS A 164 -17.52 30.87 6.32
CA LYS A 164 -18.21 31.04 7.61
C LYS A 164 -17.93 32.38 8.28
N ASN A 165 -16.81 33.03 7.97
CA ASN A 165 -16.50 34.37 8.49
C ASN A 165 -17.07 35.48 7.60
N GLN A 166 -17.04 35.35 6.26
CA GLN A 166 -17.69 36.32 5.37
C GLN A 166 -19.20 36.42 5.62
N ASN A 167 -19.89 35.29 5.84
CA ASN A 167 -21.31 35.34 6.20
C ASN A 167 -21.55 35.95 7.60
N ARG A 168 -20.62 35.82 8.55
CA ARG A 168 -20.76 36.43 9.90
C ARG A 168 -20.49 37.93 9.90
N GLU A 169 -19.60 38.41 9.04
CA GLU A 169 -19.30 39.83 8.87
C GLU A 169 -20.38 40.52 8.04
N GLN A 170 -20.83 39.93 6.92
CA GLN A 170 -21.98 40.43 6.14
C GLN A 170 -23.29 40.43 6.95
N GLN A 171 -23.54 39.40 7.77
CA GLN A 171 -24.72 39.37 8.63
C GLN A 171 -24.64 40.39 9.79
N LYS A 172 -23.44 40.76 10.25
CA LYS A 172 -23.27 41.85 11.22
C LYS A 172 -23.49 43.22 10.58
N GLU A 173 -23.01 43.45 9.36
CA GLU A 173 -23.23 44.70 8.62
C GLU A 173 -24.70 44.94 8.25
N LEU A 174 -25.44 43.89 7.86
CA LEU A 174 -26.88 43.94 7.57
C LEU A 174 -27.75 44.19 8.83
N MET A 175 -27.26 43.87 10.03
CA MET A 175 -27.94 44.15 11.30
C MET A 175 -27.60 45.53 11.89
N THR A 176 -26.64 46.26 11.30
CA THR A 176 -26.24 47.60 11.74
C THR A 176 -26.78 48.74 10.89
N ILE A 177 -27.67 48.46 9.91
CA ILE A 177 -28.40 49.54 9.25
C ILE A 177 -29.40 50.08 10.29
N PRO A 178 -29.28 51.36 10.71
CA PRO A 178 -30.26 51.95 11.61
C PRO A 178 -31.59 52.00 10.87
N GLU A 179 -32.60 51.31 11.40
CA GLU A 179 -33.97 51.83 11.25
C GLU A 179 -33.94 53.19 11.94
N GLU A 180 -34.02 54.27 11.16
CA GLU A 180 -34.75 55.48 11.56
C GLU A 180 -34.72 56.54 10.44
N PRO A 181 -35.73 57.43 10.39
CA PRO A 181 -37.08 57.38 10.97
C PRO A 181 -38.22 57.34 9.94
#